data_AF-A0A3N9UWF2-F1
#
_entry.id   AF-A0A3N9UWF2-F1
#
_cell.length_a   1.000
_cell.length_b   1.000
_cell.length_c   1.000
_cell.angle_alpha   90.00
_cell.angle_beta   90.00
_cell.angle_gamma   90.00
#
_symmetry.space_group_name_H-M   'P 1'
#
loop_
_entity.id
_entity.type
_entity.pdbx_description
1 polymer ?
#
loop_
_entity_poly.entity_id
_entity_poly.type
_entity_poly.pdbx_seq_one_letter_code
_entity_poly.pdbx_strand_id
1 'polypeptide(L)'
;MTHPLLTRAAEDGTPIIDGDTATLVWEGVEPPLLLSDLHGWDHAHPGEWRKAARGLWTHTMSLAPDAYIEYGFLTGPAEDDRTPDPFNNRTTPNGIGQVNHFFYMPGAEATPLAQRSRGVPGGTVARHAVEHKALVVGGKRPVWLYQPPTPDPVPLVVVWDGGDYYRRGRLTQIVDNLIAQRRIRPIALALVESGGQARVVEYACSDATIGFVMECVLPLAAERLRLLDARTSPGSRGAYGVLGAS
;
A
#
# COMPACT_ATOMS: atom_id res chain seq x y z
N MET A 1 23.06 35.20 -7.76
CA MET A 1 21.68 35.23 -7.27
C MET A 1 21.13 33.82 -7.38
N THR A 2 20.51 33.31 -6.32
CA THR A 2 19.85 31.99 -6.35
C THR A 2 18.66 32.05 -7.30
N HIS A 3 18.47 31.00 -8.11
CA HIS A 3 17.35 30.96 -9.07
C HIS A 3 16.01 30.92 -8.31
N PRO A 4 14.96 31.65 -8.75
CA PRO A 4 13.67 31.70 -8.03
C PRO A 4 13.06 30.33 -7.71
N LEU A 5 13.20 29.35 -8.61
CA LEU A 5 12.74 27.98 -8.38
C LEU A 5 13.48 27.28 -7.24
N LEU A 6 14.79 27.53 -7.06
CA LEU A 6 15.55 26.95 -5.95
C LEU A 6 15.16 27.59 -4.62
N THR A 7 14.87 28.90 -4.62
CA THR A 7 14.32 29.57 -3.44
C THR A 7 12.97 28.95 -3.05
N ARG A 8 12.05 28.80 -4.00
CA ARG A 8 10.74 28.16 -3.74
C ARG A 8 10.88 26.71 -3.30
N ALA A 9 11.72 25.90 -3.95
CA ALA A 9 11.95 24.51 -3.57
C ALA A 9 12.53 24.39 -2.14
N ALA A 10 13.38 25.33 -1.72
CA ALA A 10 13.91 25.36 -0.36
C ALA A 10 12.89 25.80 0.69
N GLU A 11 11.95 26.69 0.32
CA GLU A 11 10.92 27.24 1.23
C GLU A 11 9.69 26.32 1.33
N ASP A 12 9.16 25.89 0.19
CA ASP A 12 7.90 25.14 0.06
C ASP A 12 8.11 23.62 -0.07
N GLY A 13 9.33 23.21 -0.43
CA GLY A 13 9.66 21.83 -0.82
C GLY A 13 9.36 21.52 -2.29
N THR A 14 9.60 20.27 -2.69
CA THR A 14 9.22 19.73 -4.00
C THR A 14 8.11 18.68 -3.89
N PRO A 15 7.26 18.56 -4.93
CA PRO A 15 7.16 19.49 -6.07
C PRO A 15 6.64 20.88 -5.66
N ILE A 16 7.07 21.90 -6.39
CA ILE A 16 6.45 23.22 -6.35
C ILE A 16 5.09 23.12 -7.05
N ILE A 17 4.02 23.49 -6.35
CA ILE A 17 2.65 23.36 -6.86
C ILE A 17 2.08 24.75 -7.18
N ASP A 18 1.65 24.93 -8.42
CA ASP A 18 0.98 26.11 -8.94
C ASP A 18 -0.31 25.68 -9.66
N GLY A 19 -1.45 25.76 -8.96
CA GLY A 19 -2.74 25.29 -9.49
C GLY A 19 -2.77 23.77 -9.68
N ASP A 20 -2.95 23.33 -10.92
CA ASP A 20 -2.96 21.91 -11.32
C ASP A 20 -1.57 21.39 -11.73
N THR A 21 -0.55 22.24 -11.64
CA THR A 21 0.80 21.95 -12.11
C THR A 21 1.74 21.68 -10.95
N ALA A 22 2.45 20.57 -11.01
CA ALA A 22 3.50 20.20 -10.05
C ALA A 22 4.87 20.21 -10.76
N THR A 23 5.87 20.84 -10.14
CA THR A 23 7.22 20.93 -10.70
C THR A 23 8.25 20.37 -9.71
N LEU A 24 8.86 19.25 -10.08
CA LEU A 24 10.05 18.72 -9.40
C LEU A 24 11.28 19.53 -9.83
N VAL A 25 12.23 19.71 -8.90
CA VAL A 25 13.43 20.53 -9.09
C VAL A 25 14.66 19.73 -8.69
N TRP A 26 15.71 19.79 -9.50
CA TRP A 26 17.00 19.19 -9.19
C TRP A 26 18.15 20.17 -9.48
N GLU A 27 19.04 20.33 -8.50
CA GLU A 27 20.28 21.10 -8.64
C GLU A 27 21.46 20.15 -8.84
N GLY A 28 22.10 20.20 -10.00
CA GLY A 28 23.21 19.32 -10.35
C GLY A 28 23.67 19.48 -11.78
N VAL A 29 24.87 18.96 -12.08
CA VAL A 29 25.45 18.98 -13.44
C VAL A 29 24.51 18.28 -14.42
N GLU A 30 24.03 17.10 -14.04
CA GLU A 30 23.04 16.29 -14.74
C GLU A 30 21.92 15.89 -13.76
N PRO A 31 20.68 15.70 -14.23
CA PRO A 31 19.59 15.23 -13.40
C PRO A 31 19.63 13.70 -13.25
N PRO A 32 19.10 13.16 -12.14
CA PRO A 32 18.95 11.71 -11.96
C PRO A 32 17.87 11.17 -12.90
N LEU A 33 17.82 9.86 -13.06
CA LEU A 33 16.63 9.19 -13.60
C LEU A 33 15.45 9.49 -12.67
N LEU A 34 14.32 9.88 -13.26
CA LEU A 34 13.07 10.09 -12.53
C LEU A 34 12.17 8.88 -12.80
N LEU A 35 11.90 8.11 -11.75
CA LEU A 35 10.91 7.05 -11.77
C LEU A 35 9.66 7.40 -10.95
N SER A 36 8.45 7.09 -11.41
CA SER A 36 7.21 7.48 -10.77
C SER A 36 6.01 6.68 -11.26
N ASP A 37 4.89 6.82 -10.53
CA ASP A 37 3.60 6.24 -10.90
C ASP A 37 3.12 6.67 -12.30
N LEU A 38 3.47 7.88 -12.75
CA LEU A 38 3.00 8.45 -14.02
C LEU A 38 3.50 7.72 -15.26
N HIS A 39 4.62 7.03 -15.15
CA HIS A 39 5.19 6.24 -16.24
C HIS A 39 5.46 4.79 -15.80
N GLY A 40 4.67 4.32 -14.82
CA GLY A 40 4.64 2.92 -14.41
C GLY A 40 5.97 2.39 -13.88
N TRP A 41 6.82 3.24 -13.31
CA TRP A 41 8.16 2.87 -12.85
C TRP A 41 9.05 2.25 -13.95
N ASP A 42 8.80 2.59 -15.22
CA ASP A 42 9.56 2.08 -16.37
C ASP A 42 10.95 2.73 -16.49
N HIS A 43 11.99 1.91 -16.35
CA HIS A 43 13.39 2.32 -16.51
C HIS A 43 13.76 2.69 -17.95
N ALA A 44 13.04 2.16 -18.96
CA ALA A 44 13.31 2.45 -20.36
C ALA A 44 12.76 3.82 -20.80
N HIS A 45 11.74 4.32 -20.09
CA HIS A 45 11.06 5.58 -20.40
C HIS A 45 10.88 6.43 -19.13
N PRO A 46 11.99 6.90 -18.51
CA PRO A 46 11.94 7.70 -17.29
C PRO A 46 11.35 9.09 -17.57
N GLY A 47 10.97 9.79 -16.49
CA GLY A 47 10.49 11.17 -16.57
C GLY A 47 11.53 12.12 -17.19
N GLU A 48 11.10 12.94 -18.15
CA GLU A 48 11.97 13.83 -18.90
C GLU A 48 12.29 15.12 -18.13
N TRP A 49 13.57 15.40 -17.90
CA TRP A 49 14.03 16.66 -17.31
C TRP A 49 14.24 17.75 -18.36
N ARG A 50 13.80 18.97 -18.03
CA ARG A 50 14.08 20.18 -18.80
C ARG A 50 15.12 21.03 -18.08
N LYS A 51 16.09 21.55 -18.82
CA LYS A 51 17.11 22.45 -18.27
C LYS A 51 16.52 23.85 -18.07
N ALA A 52 16.39 24.29 -16.83
CA ALA A 52 15.87 25.62 -16.48
C ALA A 52 16.98 26.67 -16.40
N ALA A 53 18.17 26.29 -15.91
CA ALA A 53 19.36 27.13 -15.86
C ALA A 53 20.64 26.28 -15.85
N ARG A 54 21.81 26.92 -15.74
CA ARG A 54 23.08 26.19 -15.54
C ARG A 54 23.02 25.44 -14.21
N GLY A 55 23.05 24.11 -14.28
CA GLY A 55 23.02 23.25 -13.10
C GLY A 55 21.63 23.10 -12.47
N LEU A 56 20.57 23.50 -13.18
CA LEU A 56 19.19 23.44 -12.67
C LEU A 56 18.27 22.76 -13.67
N TRP A 57 17.55 21.76 -13.18
CA TRP A 57 16.66 20.92 -13.96
C TRP A 57 15.27 20.88 -13.33
N THR A 58 14.26 20.80 -14.17
CA THR A 58 12.86 20.74 -13.75
C THR A 58 12.11 19.65 -14.51
N HIS A 59 11.24 18.94 -13.82
CA HIS A 59 10.24 18.09 -14.45
C HIS A 59 8.85 18.56 -14.02
N THR A 60 8.06 18.99 -14.99
CA THR A 60 6.75 19.61 -14.76
C THR A 60 5.65 18.71 -15.31
N MET A 61 4.62 18.51 -14.50
CA MET A 61 3.47 17.66 -14.79
C MET A 61 2.17 18.40 -14.45
N SER A 62 1.14 18.19 -15.26
CA SER A 62 -0.23 18.63 -14.95
C SER A 62 -0.99 17.42 -14.38
N LEU A 63 -1.60 17.60 -13.21
CA LEU A 63 -2.21 16.54 -12.43
C LEU A 63 -3.64 16.89 -12.04
N ALA A 64 -4.45 15.86 -11.78
CA ALA A 64 -5.74 16.05 -11.15
C ALA A 64 -5.57 16.71 -9.76
N PRO A 65 -6.50 17.57 -9.31
CA PRO A 65 -6.40 18.24 -8.02
C PRO A 65 -6.26 17.29 -6.82
N ASP A 66 -6.76 16.06 -6.96
CA ASP A 66 -6.77 15.01 -5.94
C ASP A 66 -5.74 13.88 -6.20
N ALA A 67 -4.70 14.15 -7.00
CA ALA A 67 -3.66 13.17 -7.27
C ALA A 67 -2.77 12.90 -6.03
N TYR A 68 -2.43 11.63 -5.83
CA TYR A 68 -1.31 11.16 -5.02
C TYR A 68 -0.30 10.53 -5.96
N ILE A 69 0.97 10.92 -5.86
CA ILE A 69 2.05 10.44 -6.72
C ILE A 69 3.23 10.02 -5.86
N GLU A 70 3.72 8.80 -6.11
CA GLU A 70 5.04 8.35 -5.68
C GLU A 70 6.06 8.50 -6.80
N TYR A 71 7.30 8.83 -6.42
CA TYR A 71 8.44 8.92 -7.32
C TYR A 71 9.76 8.58 -6.61
N GLY A 72 10.81 8.36 -7.39
CA GLY A 72 12.16 8.13 -6.93
C GLY A 72 13.17 8.73 -7.90
N PHE A 73 14.30 9.18 -7.37
CA PHE A 73 15.44 9.60 -8.17
C PHE A 73 16.53 8.53 -8.10
N LEU A 74 17.13 8.20 -9.24
CA LEU A 74 18.22 7.23 -9.30
C LEU A 74 19.41 7.83 -10.08
N THR A 75 20.62 7.71 -9.52
CA THR A 75 21.85 8.16 -10.21
C THR A 75 22.36 7.17 -11.25
N GLY A 76 21.76 5.98 -11.31
CA GLY A 76 22.03 4.90 -12.25
C GLY A 76 20.80 3.99 -12.36
N PRO A 77 20.86 2.92 -13.18
CA PRO A 77 19.70 2.07 -13.46
C PRO A 77 19.40 1.05 -12.35
N ALA A 78 20.27 0.85 -11.36
CA ALA A 78 20.02 -0.11 -10.29
C ALA A 78 19.12 0.51 -9.20
N GLU A 79 18.26 -0.29 -8.57
CA GLU A 79 17.43 0.18 -7.45
C GLU A 79 18.26 0.68 -6.26
N ASP A 80 19.49 0.18 -6.08
CA ASP A 80 20.42 0.63 -5.05
C ASP A 80 21.06 2.00 -5.39
N ASP A 81 20.89 2.50 -6.63
CA ASP A 81 21.34 3.84 -7.05
C ASP A 81 20.35 4.94 -6.65
N ARG A 82 19.33 4.62 -5.85
CA ARG A 82 18.36 5.61 -5.35
C ARG A 82 19.05 6.71 -4.57
N THR A 83 18.70 7.94 -4.91
CA THR A 83 19.16 9.16 -4.25
C THR A 83 17.96 9.96 -3.75
N PRO A 84 18.04 10.61 -2.58
CA PRO A 84 16.91 11.38 -2.06
C PRO A 84 16.66 12.64 -2.89
N ASP A 85 15.40 13.05 -2.98
CA ASP A 85 15.04 14.41 -3.37
C ASP A 85 15.48 15.37 -2.25
N PRO A 86 16.42 16.30 -2.51
CA PRO A 86 16.92 17.22 -1.48
C PRO A 86 15.87 18.21 -0.98
N PHE A 87 14.77 18.41 -1.72
CA PHE A 87 13.71 19.36 -1.40
C PHE A 87 12.39 18.67 -0.98
N ASN A 88 12.32 17.33 -0.98
CA ASN A 88 11.14 16.61 -0.48
C ASN A 88 11.53 15.57 0.57
N ASN A 89 11.27 15.86 1.84
CA ASN A 89 11.52 14.91 2.93
C ASN A 89 10.40 13.87 3.14
N ARG A 90 9.31 13.95 2.37
CA ARG A 90 8.18 13.02 2.49
C ARG A 90 8.50 11.73 1.76
N THR A 91 8.52 10.63 2.50
CA THR A 91 8.82 9.30 1.96
C THR A 91 7.86 8.23 2.46
N THR A 92 7.70 7.18 1.65
CA THR A 92 6.85 6.04 1.95
C THR A 92 7.54 4.74 1.53
N PRO A 93 7.41 3.63 2.29
CA PRO A 93 7.96 2.33 1.87
C PRO A 93 7.24 1.79 0.64
N ASN A 94 7.99 1.45 -0.42
CA ASN A 94 7.43 0.97 -1.68
C ASN A 94 6.93 -0.49 -1.64
N GLY A 95 7.21 -1.20 -0.54
CA GLY A 95 6.74 -2.57 -0.33
C GLY A 95 7.63 -3.68 -0.83
N ILE A 96 8.76 -3.35 -1.46
CA ILE A 96 9.77 -4.31 -1.91
C ILE A 96 11.15 -4.01 -1.31
N GLY A 97 11.18 -3.28 -0.20
CA GLY A 97 12.40 -3.02 0.58
C GLY A 97 13.07 -1.66 0.33
N GLN A 98 12.52 -0.83 -0.57
CA GLN A 98 13.01 0.53 -0.84
C GLN A 98 12.00 1.58 -0.35
N VAL A 99 12.38 2.85 -0.46
CA VAL A 99 11.52 4.01 -0.17
C VAL A 99 11.32 4.87 -1.41
N ASN A 100 10.11 5.40 -1.55
CA ASN A 100 9.75 6.38 -2.56
C ASN A 100 9.54 7.73 -1.89
N HIS A 101 9.79 8.81 -2.62
CA HIS A 101 9.22 10.10 -2.28
C HIS A 101 7.76 10.14 -2.72
N PHE A 102 6.94 10.93 -2.03
CA PHE A 102 5.55 11.11 -2.43
C PHE A 102 5.08 12.54 -2.22
N PHE A 103 3.98 12.89 -2.89
CA PHE A 103 3.24 14.11 -2.61
C PHE A 103 1.75 13.94 -2.95
N TYR A 104 0.94 14.83 -2.38
CA TYR A 104 -0.46 15.02 -2.74
C TYR A 104 -0.59 16.36 -3.48
N MET A 105 -1.47 16.40 -4.48
CA MET A 105 -2.00 17.65 -4.99
C MET A 105 -2.98 18.28 -3.96
N PRO A 106 -3.25 19.59 -4.00
CA PRO A 106 -3.92 20.30 -2.90
C PRO A 106 -5.34 19.84 -2.58
N GLY A 107 -6.02 19.15 -3.49
CA GLY A 107 -7.35 18.58 -3.32
C GLY A 107 -7.38 17.16 -2.75
N ALA A 108 -6.22 16.55 -2.49
CA ALA A 108 -6.12 15.25 -1.84
C ALA A 108 -5.41 15.32 -0.50
N GLU A 109 -5.80 14.38 0.36
CA GLU A 109 -5.18 14.16 1.65
C GLU A 109 -5.20 12.67 1.98
N ALA A 110 -4.33 12.26 2.90
CA ALA A 110 -4.35 10.90 3.42
C ALA A 110 -5.70 10.58 4.06
N THR A 111 -6.28 9.44 3.71
CA THR A 111 -7.61 9.07 4.21
C THR A 111 -7.65 9.02 5.75
N PRO A 112 -8.62 9.68 6.40
CA PRO A 112 -8.76 9.61 7.85
C PRO A 112 -9.16 8.20 8.32
N LEU A 113 -9.65 7.34 7.42
CA LEU A 113 -10.02 5.96 7.75
C LEU A 113 -8.82 5.12 8.21
N ALA A 114 -7.60 5.45 7.78
CA ALA A 114 -6.39 4.74 8.21
C ALA A 114 -5.93 5.14 9.62
N GLN A 115 -6.54 6.17 10.21
CA GLN A 115 -6.19 6.68 11.53
C GLN A 115 -7.10 6.10 12.61
N ARG A 116 -6.60 5.98 13.84
CA ARG A 116 -7.42 5.53 14.97
C ARG A 116 -8.37 6.65 15.39
N SER A 117 -9.67 6.44 15.22
CA SER A 117 -10.69 7.41 15.63
C SER A 117 -11.01 7.29 17.12
N ARG A 118 -11.13 8.43 17.81
CA ARG A 118 -11.54 8.47 19.21
C ARG A 118 -12.98 7.98 19.35
N GLY A 119 -13.22 7.09 20.31
CA GLY A 119 -14.55 6.55 20.60
C GLY A 119 -15.03 5.47 19.62
N VAL A 120 -14.24 5.12 18.59
CA VAL A 120 -14.51 3.97 17.74
C VAL A 120 -13.98 2.70 18.42
N PRO A 121 -14.84 1.71 18.73
CA PRO A 121 -14.38 0.41 19.23
C PRO A 121 -13.45 -0.23 18.20
N GLY A 122 -12.32 -0.77 18.67
CA GLY A 122 -11.39 -1.50 17.83
C GLY A 122 -11.62 -3.00 17.90
N GLY A 123 -11.53 -3.68 16.76
CA GLY A 123 -11.48 -5.14 16.72
C GLY A 123 -10.20 -5.71 17.34
N THR A 124 -10.19 -7.03 17.54
CA THR A 124 -9.03 -7.73 18.09
C THR A 124 -8.27 -8.46 17.00
N VAL A 125 -6.94 -8.41 17.05
CA VAL A 125 -6.06 -9.08 16.08
C VAL A 125 -5.21 -10.13 16.81
N ALA A 126 -5.23 -11.35 16.30
CA ALA A 126 -4.35 -12.43 16.76
C ALA A 126 -3.44 -12.89 15.62
N ARG A 127 -2.16 -13.10 15.91
CA ARG A 127 -1.18 -13.62 14.95
C ARG A 127 -1.01 -15.12 15.16
N HIS A 128 -1.05 -15.87 14.05
CA HIS A 128 -0.87 -17.30 14.00
C HIS A 128 0.26 -17.66 13.04
N ALA A 129 1.01 -18.73 13.34
CA ALA A 129 1.90 -19.37 12.39
C ALA A 129 1.19 -20.62 11.87
N VAL A 130 0.90 -20.64 10.57
CA VAL A 130 0.17 -21.74 9.92
C VAL A 130 1.17 -22.58 9.15
N GLU A 131 1.29 -23.86 9.49
CA GLU A 131 2.29 -24.75 8.93
C GLU A 131 1.68 -25.69 7.89
N HIS A 132 2.30 -25.78 6.72
CA HIS A 132 1.96 -26.80 5.73
C HIS A 132 3.16 -27.07 4.80
N LYS A 133 3.76 -28.26 4.91
CA LYS A 133 5.02 -28.58 4.21
C LYS A 133 4.91 -28.62 2.69
N ALA A 134 3.74 -28.96 2.15
CA ALA A 134 3.55 -29.15 0.71
C ALA A 134 2.94 -27.96 -0.01
N LEU A 135 2.17 -27.11 0.70
CA LEU A 135 1.36 -26.05 0.08
C LEU A 135 1.94 -24.66 0.32
N VAL A 136 2.92 -24.53 1.23
CA VAL A 136 3.52 -23.25 1.61
C VAL A 136 5.01 -23.31 1.41
N VAL A 137 5.55 -22.39 0.61
CA VAL A 137 7.00 -22.27 0.46
C VAL A 137 7.62 -21.85 1.79
N GLY A 138 8.60 -22.63 2.25
CA GLY A 138 9.19 -22.50 3.59
C GLY A 138 8.42 -23.21 4.70
N GLY A 139 7.32 -23.88 4.38
CA GLY A 139 6.56 -24.76 5.28
C GLY A 139 5.72 -24.07 6.34
N LYS A 140 5.78 -22.73 6.45
CA LYS A 140 5.01 -21.94 7.41
C LYS A 140 4.67 -20.55 6.87
N ARG A 141 3.48 -20.05 7.20
CA ARG A 141 3.03 -18.69 6.87
C ARG A 141 2.43 -17.97 8.07
N PRO A 142 2.85 -16.72 8.35
CA PRO A 142 2.13 -15.86 9.28
C PRO A 142 0.74 -15.51 8.75
N VAL A 143 -0.28 -15.66 9.60
CA VAL A 143 -1.65 -15.22 9.32
C VAL A 143 -2.13 -14.39 10.51
N TRP A 144 -2.66 -13.20 10.25
CA TRP A 144 -3.35 -12.41 11.26
C TRP A 144 -4.85 -12.57 11.10
N LEU A 145 -5.53 -12.90 12.19
CA LEU A 145 -6.97 -12.99 12.24
C LEU A 145 -7.53 -11.78 12.98
N TYR A 146 -8.39 -11.03 12.32
CA TYR A 146 -9.08 -9.87 12.87
C TYR A 146 -10.55 -10.20 13.11
N GLN A 147 -10.99 -10.02 14.35
CA GLN A 147 -12.40 -10.07 14.75
C GLN A 147 -12.92 -8.65 14.97
N PRO A 148 -13.96 -8.19 14.26
CA PRO A 148 -14.55 -6.88 14.51
C PRO A 148 -15.20 -6.82 15.89
N PRO A 149 -15.43 -5.62 16.44
CA PRO A 149 -15.97 -5.40 17.79
C PRO A 149 -17.49 -5.65 17.87
N THR A 150 -17.94 -6.83 17.43
CA THR A 150 -19.33 -7.29 17.50
C THR A 150 -19.40 -8.72 18.04
N PRO A 151 -20.40 -9.05 18.87
CA PRO A 151 -20.64 -10.41 19.32
C PRO A 151 -21.19 -11.35 18.23
N ASP A 152 -21.77 -10.77 17.17
CA ASP A 152 -22.47 -11.54 16.14
C ASP A 152 -21.51 -12.23 15.16
N PRO A 153 -21.93 -13.36 14.56
CA PRO A 153 -21.18 -13.96 13.46
C PRO A 153 -21.11 -13.04 12.23
N VAL A 154 -19.94 -12.98 11.59
CA VAL A 154 -19.66 -12.07 10.45
C VAL A 154 -19.11 -12.80 9.22
N PRO A 155 -19.22 -12.21 8.01
CA PRO A 155 -18.48 -12.69 6.85
C PRO A 155 -16.96 -12.58 7.06
N LEU A 156 -16.20 -13.41 6.35
CA LEU A 156 -14.74 -13.39 6.33
C LEU A 156 -14.22 -12.81 5.01
N VAL A 157 -13.21 -11.94 5.08
CA VAL A 157 -12.41 -11.55 3.92
C VAL A 157 -10.99 -12.10 4.07
N VAL A 158 -10.55 -12.90 3.12
CA VAL A 158 -9.14 -13.33 3.02
C VAL A 158 -8.37 -12.23 2.32
N VAL A 159 -7.29 -11.76 2.93
CA VAL A 159 -6.48 -10.63 2.46
C VAL A 159 -5.08 -11.11 2.15
N TRP A 160 -4.68 -11.03 0.88
CA TRP A 160 -3.31 -11.30 0.43
C TRP A 160 -2.35 -10.17 0.84
N ASP A 161 -1.05 -10.46 0.88
CA ASP A 161 -0.03 -9.53 1.43
C ASP A 161 -0.44 -9.00 2.82
N GLY A 162 -0.99 -9.89 3.65
CA GLY A 162 -1.71 -9.53 4.86
C GLY A 162 -0.88 -8.73 5.86
N GLY A 163 0.43 -8.97 5.91
CA GLY A 163 1.33 -8.18 6.74
C GLY A 163 1.40 -6.71 6.32
N ASP A 164 1.37 -6.45 5.02
CA ASP A 164 1.39 -5.10 4.46
C ASP A 164 0.05 -4.40 4.63
N TYR A 165 -1.06 -5.08 4.34
CA TYR A 165 -2.39 -4.53 4.60
C TYR A 165 -2.60 -4.24 6.10
N TYR A 166 -2.06 -5.07 6.99
CA TYR A 166 -2.13 -4.82 8.43
C TYR A 166 -1.25 -3.63 8.86
N ARG A 167 0.03 -3.62 8.48
CA ARG A 167 1.02 -2.67 9.00
C ARG A 167 1.07 -1.36 8.23
N ARG A 168 1.15 -1.42 6.90
CA ARG A 168 1.28 -0.25 6.02
C ARG A 168 -0.10 0.29 5.65
N GLY A 169 -0.99 -0.57 5.17
CA GLY A 169 -2.33 -0.20 4.73
C GLY A 169 -3.31 0.14 5.86
N ARG A 170 -2.98 -0.18 7.13
CA ARG A 170 -3.84 0.06 8.30
C ARG A 170 -5.27 -0.48 8.11
N LEU A 171 -5.40 -1.63 7.44
CA LEU A 171 -6.69 -2.14 6.99
C LEU A 171 -7.64 -2.40 8.16
N THR A 172 -7.14 -2.87 9.30
CA THR A 172 -7.95 -3.09 10.50
C THR A 172 -8.58 -1.80 11.03
N GLN A 173 -7.84 -0.69 10.99
CA GLN A 173 -8.33 0.64 11.41
C GLN A 173 -9.37 1.16 10.40
N ILE A 174 -9.13 0.97 9.10
CA ILE A 174 -10.08 1.31 8.05
C ILE A 174 -11.39 0.57 8.26
N VAL A 175 -11.33 -0.74 8.51
CA VAL A 175 -12.51 -1.57 8.75
C VAL A 175 -13.26 -1.13 10.00
N ASP A 176 -12.56 -0.91 11.13
CA ASP A 176 -13.18 -0.39 12.37
C ASP A 176 -13.93 0.92 12.11
N ASN A 177 -13.29 1.88 11.44
CA ASN A 177 -13.88 3.18 11.13
C ASN A 177 -15.08 3.07 10.17
N LEU A 178 -14.99 2.24 9.13
CA LEU A 178 -16.09 2.03 8.19
C LEU A 178 -17.30 1.37 8.87
N ILE A 179 -17.07 0.43 9.79
CA ILE A 179 -18.12 -0.20 10.61
C ILE A 179 -18.78 0.86 11.51
N ALA A 180 -17.99 1.66 12.22
CA ALA A 180 -18.50 2.70 13.11
C ALA A 180 -19.30 3.77 12.36
N GLN A 181 -18.87 4.12 11.14
CA GLN A 181 -19.59 5.03 10.22
C GLN A 181 -20.79 4.37 9.54
N ARG A 182 -21.06 3.07 9.79
CA ARG A 182 -22.13 2.27 9.16
C ARG A 182 -22.05 2.23 7.62
N ARG A 183 -20.84 2.41 7.06
CA ARG A 183 -20.59 2.33 5.62
C ARG A 183 -20.45 0.90 5.14
N ILE A 184 -20.06 0.00 6.04
CA ILE A 184 -20.04 -1.45 5.81
C ILE A 184 -20.67 -2.17 6.99
N ARG A 185 -21.17 -3.39 6.74
CA ARG A 185 -21.46 -4.35 7.81
C ARG A 185 -20.15 -4.84 8.44
N PRO A 186 -20.16 -5.28 9.71
CA PRO A 186 -18.99 -5.93 10.31
C PRO A 186 -18.50 -7.11 9.48
N ILE A 187 -17.19 -7.17 9.28
CA ILE A 187 -16.46 -8.24 8.57
C ILE A 187 -15.24 -8.66 9.40
N ALA A 188 -14.92 -9.94 9.39
CA ALA A 188 -13.66 -10.47 9.88
C ALA A 188 -12.61 -10.51 8.76
N LEU A 189 -11.33 -10.49 9.11
CA LEU A 189 -10.23 -10.58 8.14
C LEU A 189 -9.31 -11.75 8.48
N ALA A 190 -8.89 -12.49 7.46
CA ALA A 190 -7.74 -13.39 7.51
C ALA A 190 -6.64 -12.79 6.64
N LEU A 191 -5.69 -12.08 7.26
CA LEU A 191 -4.59 -11.41 6.59
C LEU A 191 -3.42 -12.40 6.44
N VAL A 192 -3.25 -12.94 5.23
CA VAL A 192 -2.28 -13.98 4.90
C VAL A 192 -1.02 -13.33 4.35
N GLU A 193 0.12 -13.49 5.04
CA GLU A 193 1.41 -13.00 4.54
C GLU A 193 1.75 -13.65 3.19
N SER A 194 2.59 -12.99 2.39
CA SER A 194 3.06 -13.58 1.13
C SER A 194 4.27 -14.50 1.31
N GLY A 195 4.61 -15.20 0.23
CA GLY A 195 5.79 -16.04 0.04
C GLY A 195 7.16 -15.40 0.19
N GLY A 196 7.22 -14.08 0.45
CA GLY A 196 8.46 -13.32 0.29
C GLY A 196 8.96 -13.45 -1.14
N GLN A 197 10.15 -14.03 -1.34
CA GLN A 197 10.71 -14.27 -2.67
C GLN A 197 9.84 -15.19 -3.54
N ALA A 198 9.03 -16.06 -2.92
CA ALA A 198 8.11 -16.93 -3.65
C ALA A 198 6.77 -16.26 -4.00
N ARG A 199 6.53 -15.00 -3.59
CA ARG A 199 5.24 -14.30 -3.77
C ARG A 199 4.73 -14.37 -5.21
N VAL A 200 5.60 -14.09 -6.18
CA VAL A 200 5.22 -14.08 -7.61
C VAL A 200 4.69 -15.44 -8.04
N VAL A 201 5.35 -16.53 -7.64
CA VAL A 201 4.94 -17.89 -7.98
C VAL A 201 3.69 -18.32 -7.20
N GLU A 202 3.59 -17.95 -5.92
CA GLU A 202 2.41 -18.24 -5.09
C GLU A 202 1.15 -17.55 -5.66
N TYR A 203 1.27 -16.32 -6.16
CA TYR A 203 0.13 -15.53 -6.66
C TYR A 203 -0.13 -15.69 -8.16
N ALA A 204 0.74 -16.37 -8.90
CA ALA A 204 0.53 -16.71 -10.31
C ALA A 204 -0.47 -17.87 -10.50
N CYS A 205 -1.70 -17.69 -9.97
CA CYS A 205 -2.80 -18.67 -10.07
C CYS A 205 -2.44 -20.08 -9.57
N SER A 206 -1.63 -20.17 -8.50
CA SER A 206 -1.19 -21.46 -7.97
C SER A 206 -2.30 -22.20 -7.21
N ASP A 207 -2.57 -23.45 -7.62
CA ASP A 207 -3.47 -24.35 -6.89
C ASP A 207 -2.99 -24.60 -5.45
N ALA A 208 -1.67 -24.55 -5.21
CA ALA A 208 -1.11 -24.72 -3.88
C ALA A 208 -1.57 -23.60 -2.94
N THR A 209 -1.65 -22.36 -3.43
CA THR A 209 -2.14 -21.20 -2.68
C THR A 209 -3.62 -21.32 -2.33
N ILE A 210 -4.44 -21.82 -3.27
CA ILE A 210 -5.86 -22.12 -3.01
C ILE A 210 -6.00 -23.26 -2.00
N GLY A 211 -5.27 -24.36 -2.18
CA GLY A 211 -5.23 -25.48 -1.23
C GLY A 211 -4.85 -25.01 0.17
N PHE A 212 -3.83 -24.16 0.30
CA PHE A 212 -3.42 -23.61 1.59
C PHE A 212 -4.54 -22.81 2.27
N VAL A 213 -5.28 -21.99 1.51
CA VAL A 213 -6.43 -21.25 2.06
C VAL A 213 -7.53 -22.21 2.52
N MET A 214 -7.90 -23.16 1.67
CA MET A 214 -9.01 -24.08 1.91
C MET A 214 -8.72 -25.06 3.06
N GLU A 215 -7.51 -25.59 3.12
CA GLU A 215 -7.13 -26.65 4.07
C GLU A 215 -6.57 -26.10 5.38
N CYS A 216 -6.05 -24.86 5.39
CA CYS A 216 -5.38 -24.32 6.57
C CYS A 216 -6.00 -23.01 7.06
N VAL A 217 -6.12 -22.00 6.19
CA VAL A 217 -6.55 -20.65 6.62
C VAL A 217 -8.03 -20.63 7.03
N LEU A 218 -8.92 -21.19 6.21
CA LEU A 218 -10.36 -21.20 6.51
C LEU A 218 -10.70 -22.02 7.76
N PRO A 219 -10.15 -23.23 7.98
CA PRO A 219 -10.36 -23.97 9.22
C PRO A 219 -9.88 -23.21 10.45
N LEU A 220 -8.68 -22.61 10.40
CA LEU A 220 -8.16 -21.80 11.49
C LEU A 220 -9.07 -20.58 11.78
N ALA A 221 -9.52 -19.89 10.74
CA ALA A 221 -10.41 -18.75 10.89
C ALA A 221 -11.76 -19.16 11.52
N ALA A 222 -12.33 -20.29 11.09
CA ALA A 222 -13.57 -20.82 11.66
C ALA A 222 -13.42 -21.26 13.13
N GLU A 223 -12.25 -21.75 13.53
CA GLU A 223 -11.95 -22.11 14.93
C GLU A 223 -11.80 -20.88 15.84
N ARG A 224 -11.21 -19.80 15.31
CA ARG A 224 -10.76 -18.66 16.12
C ARG A 224 -11.67 -17.43 16.06
N LEU A 225 -12.53 -17.35 15.05
CA LEU A 225 -13.39 -16.20 14.79
C LEU A 225 -14.87 -16.60 14.82
N ARG A 226 -15.73 -15.62 15.07
CA ARG A 226 -17.19 -15.78 14.98
C ARG A 226 -17.61 -15.52 13.54
N LEU A 227 -17.58 -16.57 12.72
CA LEU A 227 -17.92 -16.48 11.30
C LEU A 227 -19.33 -16.96 11.02
N LEU A 228 -19.97 -16.37 10.01
CA LEU A 228 -21.18 -16.93 9.43
C LEU A 228 -20.88 -18.29 8.83
N ASP A 229 -21.73 -19.29 9.10
CA ASP A 229 -21.66 -20.56 8.40
C ASP A 229 -22.19 -20.38 6.97
N ALA A 230 -21.28 -20.44 6.01
CA ALA A 230 -21.58 -20.31 4.58
C ALA A 230 -22.52 -21.41 4.05
N ARG A 231 -22.74 -22.51 4.78
CA ARG A 231 -23.64 -23.59 4.34
C ARG A 231 -25.05 -23.46 4.90
N THR A 232 -25.21 -22.83 6.06
CA THR A 232 -26.47 -22.89 6.84
C THR A 232 -27.06 -21.53 7.18
N SER A 233 -26.29 -20.44 7.08
CA SER A 233 -26.78 -19.11 7.44
C SER A 233 -27.71 -18.53 6.36
N PRO A 234 -28.89 -17.99 6.73
CA PRO A 234 -29.69 -17.17 5.82
C PRO A 234 -28.84 -16.00 5.29
N GLY A 235 -28.72 -15.86 3.97
CA GLY A 235 -27.80 -14.88 3.36
C GLY A 235 -26.35 -15.34 3.24
N SER A 236 -26.10 -16.66 3.21
CA SER A 236 -24.76 -17.26 3.01
C SER A 236 -24.06 -16.89 1.70
N ARG A 237 -24.78 -16.35 0.71
CA ARG A 237 -24.17 -15.71 -0.46
C ARG A 237 -23.37 -14.49 0.02
N GLY A 238 -22.04 -14.55 -0.14
CA GLY A 238 -21.13 -13.51 0.34
C GLY A 238 -20.61 -13.71 1.76
N ALA A 239 -20.65 -14.94 2.31
CA ALA A 239 -19.99 -15.27 3.58
C ALA A 239 -18.44 -15.16 3.49
N TYR A 240 -17.89 -15.23 2.27
CA TYR A 240 -16.48 -15.07 1.99
C TYR A 240 -16.26 -13.98 0.94
N GLY A 241 -15.17 -13.22 1.11
CA GLY A 241 -14.59 -12.33 0.12
C GLY A 241 -13.07 -12.52 0.06
N VAL A 242 -12.46 -12.05 -1.03
CA VAL A 242 -11.00 -12.03 -1.19
C VAL A 242 -10.60 -10.60 -1.56
N LEU A 243 -9.51 -10.11 -0.96
CA LEU A 243 -8.92 -8.80 -1.21
C LEU A 243 -7.42 -8.93 -1.47
N GLY A 244 -6.91 -8.11 -2.39
CA GLY A 244 -5.50 -8.06 -2.73
C GLY A 244 -5.11 -9.07 -3.82
N ALA A 245 -3.79 -9.13 -4.06
CA ALA A 245 -3.14 -9.80 -5.18
C ALA A 245 -3.58 -9.28 -6.58
N SER A 246 -2.77 -8.37 -7.12
CA SER A 246 -2.63 -8.13 -8.57
C SER A 246 -1.42 -8.88 -9.10
#